data_AF-A0A2P4P1P1-F1
#
_entry.id   AF-A0A2P4P1P1-F1
#
_cell.length_a   1.000
_cell.length_b   1.000
_cell.length_c   1.000
_cell.angle_alpha   90.00
_cell.angle_beta   90.00
_cell.angle_gamma   90.00
#
_symmetry.space_group_name_H-M   'P 1'
#
loop_
_entity.id
_entity.type
_entity.pdbx_description
1 polymer ?
#
loop_
_entity_poly.entity_id
_entity_poly.type
_entity_poly.pdbx_seq_one_letter_code
_entity_poly.pdbx_strand_id
1 'polypeptide(L)'
;PYVACAEAIMATNVKRGGSSVYGKVHNMIRIMDDYLRTGKKNSNTCDILWQNKKVRDLIKEMCYKNTERKRKDETTKNRKKRYDIIISHFILTVLQIYINHQFSSISKAITTVTTEASTTTSQIDVPQMPFSIETIDEIYNEQIKKVENLVLKSKETIETRNQEIRDLYEQISHRRSELIELIEMANNKLNDLKDFSIV
;
A
#
# COMPACT_ATOMS: atom_id res chain seq x y z
N PRO A 1 24.73 1.02 -15.68
CA PRO A 1 25.34 0.66 -14.37
C PRO A 1 26.74 1.24 -14.11
N TYR A 2 27.51 1.63 -15.14
CA TYR A 2 28.93 1.97 -14.99
C TYR A 2 29.26 3.47 -14.95
N VAL A 3 28.25 4.34 -14.98
CA VAL A 3 28.41 5.80 -15.15
C VAL A 3 29.33 6.38 -14.07
N ALA A 4 29.07 6.09 -12.79
CA ALA A 4 29.89 6.56 -11.67
C ALA A 4 31.34 6.03 -11.71
N CYS A 5 31.56 4.81 -12.21
CA CYS A 5 32.92 4.27 -12.37
C CYS A 5 33.66 4.93 -13.54
N ALA A 6 32.96 5.24 -14.63
CA ALA A 6 33.51 5.96 -15.76
C ALA A 6 33.92 7.39 -15.38
N GLU A 7 33.08 8.09 -14.60
CA GLU A 7 33.39 9.41 -14.04
C GLU A 7 34.61 9.39 -13.11
N ALA A 8 34.70 8.40 -12.21
CA ALA A 8 35.86 8.23 -11.34
C ALA A 8 37.15 7.95 -12.12
N ILE A 9 37.07 7.20 -13.23
CA ILE A 9 38.20 6.96 -14.13
C ILE A 9 38.68 8.25 -14.79
N MET A 10 37.75 9.08 -15.30
CA MET A 10 38.08 10.38 -15.90
C MET A 10 38.75 11.32 -14.88
N ALA A 11 38.26 11.35 -13.64
CA ALA A 11 38.81 12.20 -12.58
C ALA A 11 40.20 11.76 -12.08
N THR A 12 40.54 10.47 -12.20
CA THR A 12 41.80 9.90 -11.66
C THR A 12 42.83 9.57 -12.74
N ASN A 13 42.49 9.78 -14.02
CA ASN A 13 43.31 9.46 -15.19
C ASN A 13 43.85 8.01 -15.19
N VAL A 14 43.07 7.06 -14.64
CA VAL A 14 43.47 5.66 -14.54
C VAL A 14 43.06 4.91 -15.82
N LYS A 15 43.99 4.21 -16.49
CA LYS A 15 43.75 3.48 -17.75
C LYS A 15 42.84 2.23 -17.64
N ARG A 16 42.15 2.00 -16.52
CA ARG A 16 41.31 0.82 -16.33
C ARG A 16 39.92 1.05 -16.90
N GLY A 17 39.34 0.03 -17.54
CA GLY A 17 37.96 0.07 -18.02
C GLY A 17 36.93 0.12 -16.87
N GLY A 18 35.85 0.89 -17.06
CA GLY A 18 34.79 1.07 -16.05
C GLY A 18 34.13 -0.22 -15.57
N SER A 19 33.99 -1.21 -16.45
CA SER A 19 33.48 -2.55 -16.11
C SER A 19 34.41 -3.29 -15.15
N SER A 20 35.73 -3.18 -15.36
CA SER A 20 36.75 -3.80 -14.50
C SER A 20 36.79 -3.16 -13.10
N VAL A 21 36.68 -1.83 -13.05
CA VAL A 21 36.60 -1.08 -11.79
C VAL A 21 35.32 -1.44 -11.03
N TYR A 22 34.17 -1.42 -11.70
CA TYR A 22 32.89 -1.83 -11.13
C TYR A 22 32.93 -3.26 -10.59
N GLY A 23 33.44 -4.22 -11.37
CA GLY A 23 33.52 -5.62 -10.96
C GLY A 23 34.35 -5.82 -9.69
N LYS A 24 35.45 -5.08 -9.54
CA LYS A 24 36.27 -5.10 -8.32
C LYS A 24 35.49 -4.54 -7.12
N VAL A 25 34.87 -3.38 -7.26
CA VAL A 25 34.09 -2.75 -6.18
C VAL A 25 32.88 -3.62 -5.79
N HIS A 26 32.17 -4.17 -6.77
CA HIS A 26 31.05 -5.08 -6.55
C HIS A 26 31.48 -6.34 -5.79
N ASN A 27 32.61 -6.94 -6.17
CA ASN A 27 33.14 -8.09 -5.45
C ASN A 27 33.56 -7.74 -4.01
N MET A 28 34.16 -6.56 -3.79
CA MET A 28 34.49 -6.05 -2.45
C MET A 28 33.25 -5.89 -1.57
N ILE A 29 32.17 -5.30 -2.12
CA ILE A 29 30.89 -5.16 -1.42
C ILE A 29 30.34 -6.52 -1.01
N ARG A 30 30.34 -7.49 -1.94
CA ARG A 30 29.87 -8.86 -1.66
C ARG A 30 30.65 -9.53 -0.52
N ILE A 31 31.98 -9.47 -0.59
CA ILE A 31 32.88 -10.04 0.43
C ILE A 31 32.64 -9.38 1.79
N MET A 32 32.51 -8.05 1.81
CA MET A 32 32.25 -7.31 3.04
C MET A 32 30.87 -7.62 3.62
N ASP A 33 29.83 -7.74 2.79
CA ASP A 33 28.48 -8.11 3.23
C ASP A 33 28.46 -9.51 3.89
N ASP A 34 29.14 -10.48 3.28
CA ASP A 34 29.29 -11.82 3.85
C ASP A 34 30.05 -11.80 5.18
N TYR A 35 31.11 -11.00 5.28
CA TYR A 35 31.84 -10.80 6.52
C TYR A 35 30.98 -10.15 7.61
N LEU A 36 30.23 -9.10 7.28
CA LEU A 36 29.34 -8.41 8.22
C LEU A 36 28.23 -9.34 8.74
N ARG A 37 27.77 -10.29 7.91
CA ARG A 37 26.75 -11.27 8.29
C ARG A 37 27.30 -12.44 9.13
N THR A 38 28.49 -12.93 8.82
CA THR A 38 29.01 -14.20 9.36
C THR A 38 30.18 -14.05 10.32
N GLY A 39 30.81 -12.88 10.36
CA GLY A 39 32.07 -12.62 11.07
C GLY A 39 33.30 -13.32 10.46
N LYS A 40 33.13 -14.12 9.38
CA LYS A 40 34.19 -14.93 8.80
C LYS A 40 34.84 -14.22 7.62
N LYS A 41 36.17 -14.14 7.63
CA LYS A 41 36.97 -13.60 6.53
C LYS A 41 37.17 -14.68 5.46
N ASN A 42 36.49 -14.56 4.33
CA ASN A 42 36.72 -15.34 3.12
C ASN A 42 37.93 -14.76 2.36
N SER A 43 39.12 -15.29 2.65
CA SER A 43 40.40 -14.61 2.40
C SER A 43 41.05 -14.86 1.03
N ASN A 44 40.41 -15.52 0.07
CA ASN A 44 41.16 -15.98 -1.13
C ASN A 44 41.09 -14.99 -2.31
N THR A 45 40.28 -13.94 -2.21
CA THR A 45 40.20 -12.88 -3.21
C THR A 45 39.99 -11.54 -2.50
N CYS A 46 40.80 -10.52 -2.81
CA CYS A 46 40.68 -9.13 -2.35
C CYS A 46 41.50 -8.71 -1.11
N ASP A 47 42.81 -8.98 -1.09
CA ASP A 47 43.72 -8.57 -0.01
C ASP A 47 43.70 -7.06 0.28
N ILE A 48 43.58 -6.24 -0.77
CA ILE A 48 43.52 -4.78 -0.67
C ILE A 48 42.37 -4.32 0.25
N LEU A 49 41.24 -5.03 0.24
CA LEU A 49 40.10 -4.73 1.12
C LEU A 49 40.47 -4.85 2.60
N TRP A 50 41.33 -5.81 2.94
CA TRP A 50 41.71 -6.08 4.31
C TRP A 50 42.94 -5.29 4.74
N GLN A 51 43.88 -5.07 3.82
CA GLN A 51 45.12 -4.35 4.07
C GLN A 51 44.93 -2.83 4.12
N ASN A 52 44.02 -2.28 3.32
CA ASN A 52 43.81 -0.83 3.27
C ASN A 52 42.59 -0.42 4.12
N LYS A 53 42.85 0.23 5.26
CA LYS A 53 41.80 0.71 6.19
C LYS A 53 40.79 1.63 5.50
N LYS A 54 41.25 2.58 4.69
CA LYS A 54 40.38 3.55 4.03
C LYS A 54 39.43 2.88 3.04
N VAL A 55 39.94 1.94 2.24
CA VAL A 55 39.11 1.12 1.33
C VAL A 55 38.11 0.28 2.12
N ARG A 56 38.55 -0.36 3.21
CA ARG A 56 37.69 -1.17 4.07
C ARG A 56 36.52 -0.38 4.64
N ASP A 57 36.79 0.79 5.20
CA ASP A 57 35.79 1.63 5.85
C ASP A 57 34.77 2.16 4.84
N LEU A 58 35.22 2.56 3.65
CA LEU A 58 34.33 2.97 2.55
C LEU A 58 33.42 1.83 2.08
N ILE A 59 33.96 0.64 1.88
CA ILE A 59 33.16 -0.52 1.45
C ILE A 59 32.15 -0.93 2.54
N LYS A 60 32.53 -0.85 3.83
CA LYS A 60 31.58 -1.06 4.94
C LYS A 60 30.42 -0.07 4.89
N GLU A 61 30.72 1.22 4.71
CA GLU A 61 29.70 2.27 4.62
C GLU A 61 28.74 2.03 3.45
N MET A 62 29.27 1.60 2.29
CA MET A 62 28.44 1.22 1.13
C MET A 62 27.51 0.04 1.44
N CYS A 63 27.98 -0.97 2.17
CA CYS A 63 27.14 -2.12 2.58
C CYS A 63 26.01 -1.70 3.53
N TYR A 64 26.31 -0.82 4.50
CA TYR A 64 25.29 -0.27 5.39
C TYR A 64 24.22 0.51 4.61
N LYS A 65 24.63 1.43 3.73
CA LYS A 65 23.70 2.21 2.89
C LYS A 65 22.85 1.32 1.97
N ASN A 66 23.43 0.26 1.39
CA ASN A 66 22.68 -0.70 0.59
C ASN A 66 21.63 -1.45 1.42
N THR A 67 21.96 -1.82 2.65
CA THR A 67 21.03 -2.48 3.57
C THR A 67 19.89 -1.55 3.98
N GLU A 68 20.17 -0.28 4.25
CA GLU A 68 19.13 0.72 4.54
C GLU A 68 18.18 0.95 3.37
N ARG A 69 18.71 1.01 2.13
CA ARG A 69 17.89 1.14 0.92
C ARG A 69 16.95 -0.06 0.74
N LYS A 70 17.46 -1.29 0.92
CA LYS A 70 16.64 -2.51 0.87
C LYS A 70 15.50 -2.48 1.90
N ARG A 71 15.77 -2.06 3.13
CA ARG A 71 14.72 -1.91 4.17
C ARG A 71 13.66 -0.88 3.78
N LYS A 72 14.05 0.27 3.24
CA LYS A 72 13.10 1.32 2.78
C LYS A 72 12.22 0.82 1.62
N ASP A 73 12.82 0.09 0.68
CA ASP A 73 12.09 -0.51 -0.45
C ASP A 73 11.12 -1.60 0.00
N GLU A 74 11.52 -2.46 0.93
CA GLU A 74 10.65 -3.48 1.54
C GLU A 74 9.50 -2.85 2.31
N THR A 75 9.76 -1.78 3.08
CA THR A 75 8.72 -1.06 3.82
C THR A 75 7.69 -0.45 2.87
N THR A 76 8.15 0.10 1.74
CA THR A 76 7.30 0.70 0.70
C THR A 76 6.50 -0.36 -0.06
N LYS A 77 7.12 -1.50 -0.41
CA LYS A 77 6.43 -2.65 -1.02
C LYS A 77 5.39 -3.26 -0.09
N ASN A 78 5.69 -3.39 1.20
CA ASN A 78 4.74 -3.90 2.21
C ASN A 78 3.57 -2.93 2.43
N ARG A 79 3.80 -1.61 2.36
CA ARG A 79 2.72 -0.63 2.33
C ARG A 79 1.84 -0.81 1.10
N LYS A 80 2.43 -0.91 -0.09
CA LYS A 80 1.67 -1.10 -1.35
C LYS A 80 0.84 -2.39 -1.33
N LYS A 81 1.40 -3.52 -0.89
CA LYS A 81 0.66 -4.77 -0.69
C LYS A 81 -0.52 -4.63 0.26
N ARG A 82 -0.37 -3.87 1.35
CA ARG A 82 -1.49 -3.61 2.28
C ARG A 82 -2.61 -2.82 1.62
N TYR A 83 -2.27 -1.79 0.83
CA TYR A 83 -3.28 -1.05 0.05
C TYR A 83 -3.96 -1.94 -0.98
N ASP A 84 -3.22 -2.80 -1.69
CA ASP A 84 -3.79 -3.72 -2.68
C ASP A 84 -4.77 -4.72 -2.04
N ILE A 85 -4.44 -5.24 -0.85
CA ILE A 85 -5.33 -6.15 -0.08
C ILE A 85 -6.61 -5.40 0.36
N ILE A 86 -6.48 -4.17 0.86
CA ILE A 86 -7.64 -3.37 1.31
C ILE A 86 -8.55 -3.04 0.13
N ILE A 87 -7.97 -2.62 -1.00
CA ILE A 87 -8.72 -2.32 -2.23
C ILE A 87 -9.42 -3.58 -2.75
N SER A 88 -8.72 -4.72 -2.79
CA SER A 88 -9.31 -6.00 -3.21
C SER A 88 -10.48 -6.42 -2.30
N HIS A 89 -10.31 -6.32 -0.99
CA HIS A 89 -11.38 -6.62 -0.03
C HIS A 89 -12.59 -5.69 -0.20
N PHE A 90 -12.35 -4.39 -0.42
CA PHE A 90 -13.41 -3.42 -0.66
C PHE A 90 -14.19 -3.74 -1.94
N ILE A 91 -13.50 -4.03 -3.05
CA ILE A 91 -14.14 -4.40 -4.32
C ILE A 91 -14.97 -5.69 -4.18
N LEU A 92 -14.42 -6.71 -3.52
CA LEU A 92 -15.14 -7.97 -3.26
C LEU A 92 -16.40 -7.73 -2.42
N THR A 93 -16.32 -6.87 -1.40
CA THR A 93 -17.48 -6.54 -0.55
C THR A 93 -18.57 -5.84 -1.35
N VAL A 94 -18.21 -4.87 -2.20
CA VAL A 94 -19.16 -4.14 -3.05
C VAL A 94 -19.81 -5.08 -4.08
N LEU A 95 -19.02 -5.94 -4.73
CA LEU A 95 -19.54 -6.96 -5.65
C LEU A 95 -20.49 -7.93 -4.96
N GLN A 96 -20.15 -8.40 -3.75
CA GLN A 96 -21.01 -9.29 -2.99
C GLN A 96 -22.36 -8.65 -2.65
N ILE A 97 -22.36 -7.36 -2.25
CA ILE A 97 -23.59 -6.59 -1.99
C ILE A 97 -24.42 -6.49 -3.28
N TYR A 98 -23.80 -6.17 -4.40
CA TYR A 98 -24.47 -6.06 -5.70
C TYR A 98 -25.11 -7.39 -6.13
N ILE A 99 -24.38 -8.50 -6.02
CA ILE A 99 -24.88 -9.84 -6.36
C ILE A 99 -26.04 -10.23 -5.44
N ASN A 100 -25.91 -10.01 -4.13
CA ASN A 100 -26.97 -10.31 -3.16
C ASN A 100 -28.25 -9.50 -3.44
N HIS A 101 -28.11 -8.23 -3.83
CA HIS A 101 -29.23 -7.38 -4.22
C HIS A 101 -29.95 -7.90 -5.48
N GLN A 102 -29.19 -8.32 -6.50
CA GLN A 102 -29.78 -8.90 -7.72
C GLN A 102 -30.44 -10.25 -7.45
N PHE A 103 -29.83 -11.13 -6.65
CA PHE A 103 -30.40 -12.43 -6.32
C PHE A 103 -31.69 -12.29 -5.50
N SER A 104 -31.76 -11.32 -4.58
CA SER A 104 -32.99 -10.99 -3.85
C SER A 104 -34.10 -10.50 -4.78
N SER A 105 -33.78 -9.78 -5.84
CA SER A 105 -34.76 -9.27 -6.80
C SER A 105 -35.29 -10.40 -7.70
N ILE A 106 -34.40 -11.28 -8.16
CA ILE A 106 -34.76 -12.46 -8.97
C ILE A 106 -35.60 -13.45 -8.16
N SER A 107 -35.24 -13.73 -6.90
CA SER A 107 -36.01 -14.63 -6.04
C SER A 107 -37.44 -14.16 -5.85
N LYS A 108 -37.68 -12.86 -5.66
CA LYS A 108 -39.04 -12.31 -5.51
C LYS A 108 -39.88 -12.46 -6.78
N ALA A 109 -39.28 -12.29 -7.96
CA ALA A 109 -39.97 -12.46 -9.24
C ALA A 109 -40.36 -13.92 -9.53
N ILE A 110 -39.57 -14.89 -9.09
CA ILE A 110 -39.86 -16.32 -9.29
C ILE A 110 -41.03 -16.78 -8.37
N THR A 111 -41.11 -16.26 -7.14
CA THR A 111 -42.18 -16.63 -6.20
C THR A 111 -43.55 -16.12 -6.67
N THR A 112 -43.61 -14.96 -7.33
CA THR A 112 -44.86 -14.43 -7.90
C THR A 112 -45.36 -15.26 -9.08
N VAL A 113 -44.48 -15.74 -9.96
CA VAL A 113 -44.86 -16.55 -11.13
C VAL A 113 -45.39 -17.94 -10.76
N THR A 114 -44.96 -18.50 -9.63
CA THR A 114 -45.34 -19.88 -9.23
C THR A 114 -46.75 -19.95 -8.62
N THR A 115 -47.34 -18.83 -8.19
CA THR A 115 -48.64 -18.81 -7.49
C THR A 115 -49.83 -18.72 -8.46
N GLU A 116 -49.62 -18.35 -9.72
CA GLU A 116 -50.70 -18.08 -10.70
C GLU A 116 -50.95 -19.24 -11.69
N ALA A 117 -50.14 -20.29 -11.69
CA ALA A 117 -50.17 -21.36 -12.70
C ALA A 117 -51.17 -22.50 -12.42
N SER A 118 -52.34 -22.23 -11.83
CA SER A 118 -53.38 -23.24 -11.60
C SER A 118 -54.76 -22.78 -12.06
N THR A 119 -54.97 -22.68 -13.37
CA THR A 119 -56.31 -22.78 -13.98
C THR A 119 -56.23 -23.16 -15.47
N THR A 120 -57.26 -23.87 -15.90
CA THR A 120 -57.35 -24.85 -16.99
C THR A 120 -57.81 -24.32 -18.37
N THR A 121 -57.36 -25.01 -19.43
CA THR A 121 -58.11 -25.44 -20.66
C THR A 121 -58.17 -24.55 -21.92
N SER A 122 -57.30 -24.92 -22.87
CA SER A 122 -57.41 -24.96 -24.35
C SER A 122 -58.18 -23.89 -25.14
N GLN A 123 -57.44 -23.05 -25.87
CA GLN A 123 -57.44 -22.91 -27.34
C GLN A 123 -56.05 -22.36 -27.77
N ILE A 124 -55.56 -22.73 -28.95
CA ILE A 124 -54.25 -22.30 -29.44
C ILE A 124 -54.36 -20.81 -29.81
N ASP A 125 -53.86 -19.94 -28.94
CA ASP A 125 -53.66 -18.52 -29.20
C ASP A 125 -52.24 -18.16 -28.79
N VAL A 126 -51.56 -17.37 -29.62
CA VAL A 126 -50.18 -16.93 -29.33
C VAL A 126 -50.19 -16.24 -27.97
N PRO A 127 -49.34 -16.61 -26.99
CA PRO A 127 -49.38 -16.02 -25.66
C PRO A 127 -49.30 -14.50 -25.77
N GLN A 128 -50.38 -13.80 -25.43
CA GLN A 128 -50.30 -12.36 -25.23
C GLN A 128 -49.26 -12.13 -24.14
N MET A 129 -48.26 -11.33 -24.48
CA MET A 129 -47.16 -11.00 -23.59
C MET A 129 -47.77 -10.39 -22.30
N PRO A 130 -47.50 -10.97 -21.11
CA PRO A 130 -48.30 -10.74 -19.90
C PRO A 130 -48.18 -9.33 -19.29
N PHE A 131 -47.50 -8.40 -19.95
CA PHE A 131 -47.26 -7.04 -19.47
C PHE A 131 -47.35 -6.05 -20.64
N SER A 132 -47.99 -4.91 -20.43
CA SER A 132 -47.96 -3.81 -21.40
C SER A 132 -46.61 -3.09 -21.37
N ILE A 133 -46.25 -2.44 -22.48
CA ILE A 133 -45.03 -1.61 -22.57
C ILE A 133 -45.05 -0.50 -21.50
N GLU A 134 -46.22 0.06 -21.20
CA GLU A 134 -46.38 1.09 -20.16
C GLU A 134 -46.04 0.55 -18.76
N THR A 135 -46.45 -0.67 -18.42
CA THR A 135 -46.09 -1.30 -17.14
C THR A 135 -44.57 -1.53 -17.04
N ILE A 136 -43.91 -1.86 -18.15
CA ILE A 136 -42.45 -2.04 -18.19
C ILE A 136 -41.75 -0.69 -17.96
N ASP A 137 -42.22 0.38 -18.60
CA ASP A 137 -41.66 1.73 -18.43
C ASP A 137 -41.86 2.26 -17.01
N GLU A 138 -43.02 2.02 -16.40
CA GLU A 138 -43.28 2.39 -15.00
C GLU A 138 -42.31 1.69 -14.03
N ILE A 139 -42.14 0.37 -14.17
CA ILE A 139 -41.21 -0.42 -13.36
C ILE A 139 -39.78 0.07 -13.57
N TYR A 140 -39.39 0.30 -14.81
CA TYR A 140 -38.04 0.79 -15.13
C TYR A 140 -37.76 2.16 -14.47
N ASN A 141 -38.70 3.09 -14.58
CA ASN A 141 -38.59 4.41 -13.96
C ASN A 141 -38.58 4.35 -12.43
N GLU A 142 -39.36 3.45 -11.82
CA GLU A 142 -39.33 3.23 -10.37
C GLU A 142 -37.96 2.69 -9.91
N GLN A 143 -37.36 1.79 -10.68
CA GLN A 143 -36.03 1.24 -10.39
C GLN A 143 -34.94 2.30 -10.53
N ILE A 144 -35.02 3.19 -11.53
CA ILE A 144 -34.12 4.35 -11.64
C ILE A 144 -34.18 5.19 -10.38
N LYS A 145 -35.39 5.58 -9.94
CA LYS A 145 -35.58 6.39 -8.72
C LYS A 145 -35.02 5.71 -7.47
N LYS A 146 -35.20 4.39 -7.34
CA LYS A 146 -34.63 3.62 -6.22
C LYS A 146 -33.10 3.65 -6.22
N VAL A 147 -32.48 3.48 -7.38
CA VAL A 147 -31.02 3.56 -7.54
C VAL A 147 -30.51 4.96 -7.21
N GLU A 148 -31.16 6.01 -7.72
CA GLU A 148 -30.79 7.40 -7.42
C GLU A 148 -30.85 7.71 -5.92
N ASN A 149 -31.89 7.25 -5.23
CA ASN A 149 -32.02 7.44 -3.79
C ASN A 149 -30.92 6.69 -3.01
N LEU A 150 -30.60 5.46 -3.42
CA LEU A 150 -29.48 4.71 -2.84
C LEU A 150 -28.14 5.42 -3.05
N VAL A 151 -27.90 5.96 -4.24
CA VAL A 151 -26.70 6.75 -4.54
C VAL A 151 -26.62 7.97 -3.63
N LEU A 152 -27.71 8.72 -3.48
CA LEU A 152 -27.77 9.90 -2.61
C LEU A 152 -27.43 9.54 -1.15
N LYS A 153 -28.08 8.50 -0.61
CA LYS A 153 -27.88 8.06 0.78
C LYS A 153 -26.47 7.54 1.03
N SER A 154 -25.89 6.86 0.04
CA SER A 154 -24.50 6.40 0.11
C SER A 154 -23.52 7.58 0.11
N LYS A 155 -23.77 8.61 -0.71
CA LYS A 155 -22.97 9.83 -0.77
C LYS A 155 -22.97 10.56 0.57
N GLU A 156 -24.14 10.77 1.16
CA GLU A 156 -24.29 11.40 2.47
C GLU A 156 -23.50 10.63 3.54
N THR A 157 -23.63 9.30 3.57
CA THR A 157 -22.90 8.45 4.53
C THR A 157 -21.38 8.57 4.37
N ILE A 158 -20.88 8.60 3.12
CA ILE A 158 -19.46 8.77 2.83
C ILE A 158 -18.98 10.15 3.28
N GLU A 159 -19.75 11.20 3.02
CA GLU A 159 -19.42 12.57 3.43
C GLU A 159 -19.34 12.70 4.95
N THR A 160 -20.31 12.14 5.69
CA THR A 160 -20.29 12.10 7.16
C THR A 160 -19.05 11.38 7.69
N ARG A 161 -18.76 10.16 7.20
CA ARG A 161 -17.59 9.38 7.64
C ARG A 161 -16.28 10.09 7.32
N ASN A 162 -16.19 10.76 6.18
CA ASN A 162 -15.01 11.54 5.81
C ASN A 162 -14.80 12.75 6.73
N GLN A 163 -15.88 13.37 7.22
CA GLN A 163 -15.79 14.43 8.22
C GLN A 163 -15.26 13.89 9.56
N GLU A 164 -15.82 12.78 10.06
CA GLU A 164 -15.35 12.13 11.29
C GLU A 164 -13.86 11.79 11.23
N ILE A 165 -13.37 11.31 10.07
CA ILE A 165 -11.95 11.02 9.86
C ILE A 165 -11.08 12.28 9.96
N ARG A 166 -11.53 13.41 9.40
CA ARG A 166 -10.80 14.69 9.48
C ARG A 166 -10.70 15.16 10.93
N ASP A 167 -11.81 15.12 11.66
CA ASP A 167 -11.87 15.58 13.05
C ASP A 167 -10.97 14.71 13.95
N LEU A 168 -10.96 13.39 13.75
CA LEU A 168 -10.08 12.48 14.46
C LEU A 168 -8.60 12.75 14.13
N TYR A 169 -8.28 13.03 12.87
CA TYR A 169 -6.91 13.36 12.47
C TYR A 169 -6.41 14.64 13.15
N GLU A 170 -7.26 15.66 13.22
CA GLU A 170 -6.94 16.93 13.89
C GLU A 170 -6.70 16.74 15.39
N GLN A 171 -7.57 15.97 16.07
CA GLN A 171 -7.38 15.62 17.48
C GLN A 171 -6.07 14.87 17.75
N ILE A 172 -5.73 13.89 16.89
CA ILE A 172 -4.47 13.15 17.00
C ILE A 172 -3.28 14.08 16.79
N SER A 173 -3.36 14.97 15.81
CA SER A 173 -2.31 15.94 15.52
C SER A 173 -2.10 16.88 16.71
N HIS A 174 -3.18 17.39 17.31
CA HIS A 174 -3.12 18.28 18.46
C HIS A 174 -2.47 17.60 19.66
N ARG A 175 -2.94 16.41 20.06
CA ARG A 175 -2.37 15.64 21.18
C ARG A 175 -0.89 15.30 20.96
N ARG A 176 -0.50 15.06 19.71
CA ARG A 176 0.91 14.80 19.37
C ARG A 176 1.78 16.04 19.62
N SER A 177 1.30 17.23 19.27
CA SER A 177 2.00 18.48 19.55
C SER A 177 2.16 18.71 21.06
N GLU A 178 1.09 18.55 21.84
CA GLU A 178 1.14 18.67 23.31
C GLU A 178 2.18 17.70 23.91
N LEU A 179 2.21 16.45 23.44
CA LEU A 179 3.19 15.48 23.92
C LEU A 179 4.63 15.88 23.60
N ILE A 180 4.88 16.48 22.42
CA ILE A 180 6.20 16.98 22.05
C ILE A 180 6.64 18.09 23.00
N GLU A 181 5.75 19.05 23.30
CA GLU A 181 6.04 20.14 24.24
C GLU A 181 6.34 19.63 25.65
N LEU A 182 5.58 18.64 26.13
CA LEU A 182 5.82 18.03 27.44
C LEU A 182 7.16 17.29 27.50
N ILE A 183 7.54 16.59 26.42
CA ILE A 183 8.84 15.93 26.32
C ILE A 183 9.98 16.97 26.34
N GLU A 184 9.84 18.06 25.61
CA GLU A 184 10.82 19.15 25.59
C GLU A 184 10.98 19.78 26.98
N MET A 185 9.87 20.05 27.67
CA MET A 185 9.87 20.59 29.02
C MET A 185 10.54 19.64 30.02
N ALA A 186 10.28 18.33 29.93
CA ALA A 186 10.91 17.32 30.78
C ALA A 186 12.42 17.23 30.53
N ASN A 187 12.85 17.29 29.26
CA ASN A 187 14.27 17.29 28.90
C ASN A 187 14.99 18.55 29.41
N ASN A 188 14.36 19.72 29.32
CA ASN A 188 14.94 20.96 29.86
C ASN A 188 15.15 20.86 31.38
N LYS A 189 14.14 20.39 32.13
CA LYS A 189 14.27 20.16 33.58
C LYS A 189 15.36 19.14 33.92
N LEU A 190 15.50 18.09 33.12
CA LEU A 190 16.56 17.09 33.31
C LEU A 190 17.95 17.70 33.14
N ASN A 191 18.13 18.59 32.15
CA ASN A 191 19.38 19.31 31.96
C ASN A 191 19.68 20.23 33.14
N ASP A 192 18.69 21.00 33.61
CA ASP A 192 18.86 21.86 34.79
C ASP A 192 19.34 21.04 36.00
N LEU A 193 18.72 19.88 36.27
CA LEU A 193 19.11 18.99 37.37
C LEU A 193 20.50 18.39 37.22
N LYS A 194 20.93 18.13 35.97
CA LYS A 194 22.27 17.61 35.69
C LYS A 194 23.33 18.65 36.02
N ASP A 195 23.07 19.91 35.75
CA ASP A 195 23.99 21.01 36.04
C ASP A 195 24.17 21.21 37.56
N PHE A 196 23.16 20.90 38.38
CA PHE A 196 23.27 20.89 39.85
C PHE A 196 24.10 19.73 40.41
N SER A 197 24.24 18.60 39.69
CA SER A 197 24.99 17.42 40.18
C SER A 197 26.50 17.46 39.87
N ILE A 198 27.00 18.52 39.23
CA ILE A 198 28.41 18.69 38.81
C ILE A 198 29.19 19.59 39.81
N VAL A 199 28.57 20.04 40.90
CA VAL A 199 29.23 20.71 42.04
C VAL A 199 29.48 19.69 43.16
#